data_AF-A0A3D5YSL5-F1
#
_entry.id   AF-A0A3D5YSL5-F1
#
_cell.length_a   1.000
_cell.length_b   1.000
_cell.length_c   1.000
_cell.angle_alpha   90.00
_cell.angle_beta   90.00
_cell.angle_gamma   90.00
#
_symmetry.space_group_name_H-M   'P 1'
#
loop_
_entity.id
_entity.type
_entity.pdbx_description
1 polymer ?
#
loop_
_entity_poly.entity_id
_entity_poly.type
_entity_poly.pdbx_seq_one_letter_code
_entity_poly.pdbx_strand_id
1 'polypeptide(L)'
;LDLSAYKEQIDYELFLQFIFSRHWLELKAYANSKNIEIMGDIPIYLGFDSLDVWENQDMFLLDAEQNPTFVAGVPPDYFSVTGQRWGNPIYNWENLAKSNFKFWIDRLKGNMQAFDIIRIDHFRAFDTYWQIPASCPTAIDGEWVEAPGYALFDTIYKELPNIKIVVEDLGDLRPEVLELRDHYKLPGMQIFQFVFDVHGDNSKLKELVNTIIYTGTHDNSTLMGWYWSLNTWNRKLLKRFFKANDVTITHKMLQYSLNCNASYVIFPAQDILGLGDYARMNFPSTIGSPNWEWKMANLAGLKAEATWLGAAVAKSGR
;
A
#
# COMPACT_ATOMS: atom_id res chain seq x y z
N LEU A 1 -8.89 -5.95 35.69
CA LEU A 1 -10.31 -6.05 35.26
C LEU A 1 -10.77 -7.48 35.51
N ASP A 2 -11.93 -7.67 36.15
CA ASP A 2 -12.59 -8.98 36.16
C ASP A 2 -13.42 -9.09 34.87
N LEU A 3 -13.03 -10.01 33.99
CA LEU A 3 -13.67 -10.24 32.70
C LEU A 3 -14.47 -11.54 32.68
N SER A 4 -14.71 -12.17 33.83
CA SER A 4 -15.39 -13.47 33.93
C SER A 4 -16.77 -13.47 33.29
N ALA A 5 -17.52 -12.37 33.41
CA ALA A 5 -18.82 -12.19 32.79
C ALA A 5 -18.77 -12.21 31.24
N TYR A 6 -17.60 -11.95 30.65
CA TYR A 6 -17.39 -11.90 29.19
C TYR A 6 -16.70 -13.14 28.61
N LYS A 7 -16.47 -14.17 29.44
CA LYS A 7 -15.65 -15.33 29.06
C LYS A 7 -16.11 -15.98 27.75
N GLU A 8 -17.42 -16.18 27.57
CA GLU A 8 -17.94 -16.82 26.37
C GLU A 8 -17.73 -15.95 25.11
N GLN A 9 -17.88 -14.62 25.20
CA GLN A 9 -17.58 -13.75 24.06
C GLN A 9 -16.08 -13.74 23.73
N ILE A 10 -15.22 -13.69 24.75
CA ILE A 10 -13.75 -13.75 24.55
C ILE A 10 -13.37 -15.08 23.88
N ASP A 11 -13.88 -16.21 24.37
CA ASP A 11 -13.62 -17.52 23.78
C ASP A 11 -14.12 -17.61 22.33
N TYR A 12 -15.26 -16.98 22.02
CA TYR A 12 -15.79 -16.91 20.66
C TYR A 12 -14.88 -16.10 19.73
N GLU A 13 -14.42 -14.91 20.14
CA GLU A 13 -13.49 -14.10 19.35
C GLU A 13 -12.15 -14.83 19.13
N LEU A 14 -11.62 -15.48 20.18
CA LEU A 14 -10.42 -16.32 20.06
C LEU A 14 -10.62 -17.49 19.09
N PHE A 15 -11.80 -18.11 19.10
CA PHE A 15 -12.15 -19.16 18.14
C PHE A 15 -12.18 -18.63 16.71
N LEU A 16 -12.75 -17.45 16.47
CA LEU A 16 -12.74 -16.82 15.14
C LEU A 16 -11.31 -16.54 14.66
N GLN A 17 -10.45 -15.98 15.52
CA GLN A 17 -9.04 -15.74 15.22
C GLN A 17 -8.27 -17.05 14.96
N PHE A 18 -8.56 -18.12 15.71
CA PHE A 18 -8.00 -19.44 15.47
C PHE A 18 -8.39 -19.98 14.09
N ILE A 19 -9.68 -19.92 13.72
CA ILE A 19 -10.15 -20.40 12.42
C ILE A 19 -9.52 -19.60 11.28
N PHE A 20 -9.51 -18.28 11.38
CA PHE A 20 -8.90 -17.39 10.39
C PHE A 20 -7.41 -17.70 10.23
N SER A 21 -6.66 -17.70 11.33
CA SER A 21 -5.20 -17.93 11.32
C SER A 21 -4.86 -19.30 10.74
N ARG A 22 -5.61 -20.34 11.11
CA ARG A 22 -5.40 -21.68 10.56
C ARG A 22 -5.57 -21.70 9.05
N HIS A 23 -6.69 -21.19 8.54
CA HIS A 23 -6.97 -21.20 7.09
C HIS A 23 -5.99 -20.31 6.31
N TRP A 24 -5.62 -19.15 6.87
CA TRP A 24 -4.63 -18.26 6.26
C TRP A 24 -3.25 -18.92 6.16
N LEU A 25 -2.79 -19.55 7.24
CA LEU A 25 -1.49 -20.23 7.25
C LEU A 25 -1.47 -21.47 6.35
N GLU A 26 -2.58 -22.21 6.25
CA GLU A 26 -2.72 -23.31 5.28
C GLU A 26 -2.63 -22.80 3.83
N LEU A 27 -3.29 -21.68 3.51
CA LEU A 27 -3.22 -21.05 2.19
C LEU A 27 -1.80 -20.55 1.88
N LYS A 28 -1.16 -19.86 2.83
CA LYS A 28 0.23 -19.39 2.69
C LYS A 28 1.18 -20.55 2.45
N ALA A 29 1.08 -21.62 3.24
CA ALA A 29 1.89 -22.82 3.06
C ALA A 29 1.68 -23.44 1.67
N TYR A 30 0.44 -23.49 1.19
CA TYR A 30 0.15 -23.96 -0.17
C TYR A 30 0.79 -23.05 -1.24
N ALA A 31 0.62 -21.73 -1.15
CA ALA A 31 1.23 -20.77 -2.06
C ALA A 31 2.76 -20.91 -2.09
N ASN A 32 3.39 -20.96 -0.92
CA ASN A 32 4.84 -21.13 -0.78
C ASN A 32 5.32 -22.47 -1.37
N SER A 33 4.53 -23.56 -1.24
CA SER A 33 4.84 -24.85 -1.90
C SER A 33 4.83 -24.78 -3.44
N LYS A 34 4.23 -23.72 -4.00
CA LYS A 34 4.21 -23.40 -5.43
C LYS A 34 5.21 -22.29 -5.80
N ASN A 35 6.12 -21.93 -4.88
CA ASN A 35 7.04 -20.80 -5.02
C ASN A 35 6.32 -19.46 -5.26
N ILE A 36 5.12 -19.30 -4.71
CA ILE A 36 4.37 -18.04 -4.70
C ILE A 36 4.55 -17.42 -3.32
N GLU A 37 5.12 -16.21 -3.29
CA GLU A 37 5.22 -15.38 -2.09
C GLU A 37 3.96 -14.53 -1.94
N ILE A 38 3.49 -14.34 -0.70
CA ILE A 38 2.35 -13.46 -0.40
C ILE A 38 2.89 -12.14 0.14
N MET A 39 2.59 -11.06 -0.57
CA MET A 39 2.87 -9.70 -0.13
C MET A 39 1.66 -9.15 0.65
N GLY A 40 1.87 -8.86 1.93
CA GLY A 40 0.93 -8.15 2.77
C GLY A 40 1.08 -6.64 2.67
N ASP A 41 0.20 -5.95 3.37
CA ASP A 41 0.13 -4.49 3.41
C ASP A 41 -0.22 -4.06 4.83
N ILE A 42 0.61 -3.18 5.41
CA ILE A 42 0.34 -2.59 6.72
C ILE A 42 0.22 -1.08 6.59
N PRO A 43 -0.88 -0.47 7.08
CA PRO A 43 -0.99 0.97 7.17
C PRO A 43 0.05 1.50 8.17
N ILE A 44 0.66 2.66 7.96
CA ILE A 44 1.55 3.20 9.01
C ILE A 44 0.77 3.46 10.29
N TYR A 45 -0.38 4.13 10.21
CA TYR A 45 -1.22 4.45 11.37
C TYR A 45 -2.28 3.40 11.65
N LEU A 46 -2.77 3.38 12.89
CA LEU A 46 -3.77 2.45 13.38
C LEU A 46 -5.10 3.18 13.61
N GLY A 47 -6.22 2.45 13.62
CA GLY A 47 -7.51 3.02 13.98
C GLY A 47 -7.49 3.51 15.44
N PHE A 48 -8.16 4.63 15.73
CA PHE A 48 -8.26 5.12 17.11
C PHE A 48 -8.99 4.13 18.02
N ASP A 49 -10.14 3.63 17.56
CA ASP A 49 -10.92 2.59 18.22
C ASP A 49 -10.34 1.21 17.88
N SER A 50 -9.14 0.93 18.40
CA SER A 50 -8.46 -0.35 18.23
C SER A 50 -7.82 -0.84 19.53
N LEU A 51 -7.67 -2.17 19.63
CA LEU A 51 -6.96 -2.78 20.74
C LEU A 51 -5.50 -2.32 20.81
N ASP A 52 -4.86 -2.08 19.65
CA ASP A 52 -3.49 -1.60 19.60
C ASP A 52 -3.32 -0.25 20.32
N VAL A 53 -4.23 0.69 20.09
CA VAL A 53 -4.20 2.00 20.74
C VAL A 53 -4.61 1.89 22.20
N TRP A 54 -5.64 1.09 22.49
CA TRP A 54 -6.14 0.93 23.85
C TRP A 54 -5.13 0.28 24.80
N GLU A 55 -4.38 -0.75 24.36
CA GLU A 55 -3.37 -1.41 25.20
C GLU A 55 -2.04 -0.67 25.27
N ASN A 56 -1.73 0.16 24.25
CA ASN A 56 -0.41 0.78 24.11
C ASN A 56 -0.49 2.31 24.10
N GLN A 57 -1.35 2.88 24.97
CA GLN A 57 -1.66 4.32 24.99
C GLN A 57 -0.43 5.22 25.02
N ASP A 58 0.60 4.85 25.80
CA ASP A 58 1.86 5.60 25.91
C ASP A 58 2.64 5.70 24.58
N MET A 59 2.34 4.84 23.60
CA MET A 59 2.96 4.84 22.28
C MET A 59 2.29 5.83 21.31
N PHE A 60 1.23 6.52 21.73
CA PHE A 60 0.47 7.48 20.92
C PHE A 60 0.37 8.84 21.63
N LEU A 61 0.15 9.91 20.86
CA LEU A 61 -0.02 11.26 21.40
C LEU A 61 -1.47 11.50 21.87
N LEU A 62 -1.78 11.00 23.06
CA LEU A 62 -3.09 11.12 23.70
C LEU A 62 -3.06 12.11 24.88
N ASP A 63 -4.21 12.74 25.17
CA ASP A 63 -4.41 13.58 26.36
C ASP A 63 -4.70 12.74 27.61
N ALA A 64 -4.94 13.40 28.76
CA ALA A 64 -5.20 12.73 30.03
C ALA A 64 -6.52 11.92 30.00
N GLU A 65 -7.45 12.29 29.13
CA GLU A 65 -8.71 11.62 28.86
C GLU A 65 -8.59 10.57 27.74
N GLN A 66 -7.37 10.29 27.25
CA GLN A 66 -7.05 9.31 26.22
C GLN A 66 -7.59 9.64 24.82
N ASN A 67 -7.90 10.92 24.55
CA ASN A 67 -8.25 11.38 23.21
C ASN A 67 -6.99 11.79 22.43
N PRO A 68 -6.97 11.66 21.10
CA PRO A 68 -5.85 12.14 20.29
C PRO A 68 -5.70 13.66 20.46
N THR A 69 -4.50 14.10 20.84
CA THR A 69 -4.16 15.54 20.82
C THR A 69 -3.91 16.03 19.40
N PHE A 70 -3.41 15.12 18.56
CA PHE A 70 -3.16 15.32 17.15
C PHE A 70 -3.60 14.08 16.35
N VAL A 71 -3.90 14.30 15.08
CA VAL A 71 -4.31 13.27 14.15
C VAL A 71 -3.49 13.30 12.87
N ALA A 72 -3.40 12.14 12.22
CA ALA A 72 -2.71 11.96 10.97
C ALA A 72 -3.49 12.55 9.79
N GLY A 73 -2.74 12.91 8.75
CA GLY A 73 -3.26 13.33 7.46
C GLY A 73 -2.15 13.64 6.48
N VAL A 74 -2.50 14.37 5.43
CA VAL A 74 -1.56 14.98 4.48
C VAL A 74 -1.97 16.42 4.21
N PRO A 75 -1.01 17.33 3.96
CA PRO A 75 -1.31 18.74 3.72
C PRO A 75 -2.11 18.94 2.42
N PRO A 76 -2.64 20.15 2.21
CA PRO A 76 -3.09 20.57 0.89
C PRO A 76 -2.02 20.37 -0.19
N ASP A 77 -2.45 19.82 -1.31
CA ASP A 77 -1.62 19.62 -2.50
C ASP A 77 -2.41 19.98 -3.77
N TYR A 78 -1.82 19.75 -4.93
CA TYR A 78 -2.45 20.05 -6.21
C TYR A 78 -3.66 19.12 -6.53
N PHE A 79 -3.85 18.03 -5.77
CA PHE A 79 -5.00 17.14 -5.87
C PHE A 79 -6.12 17.49 -4.87
N SER A 80 -5.78 18.03 -3.69
CA SER A 80 -6.73 18.39 -2.64
C SER A 80 -6.42 19.76 -2.03
N VAL A 81 -7.33 20.71 -2.26
CA VAL A 81 -7.24 22.09 -1.73
C VAL A 81 -7.21 22.13 -0.19
N THR A 82 -7.79 21.14 0.48
CA THR A 82 -7.87 21.09 1.94
C THR A 82 -6.97 20.02 2.57
N GLY A 83 -6.15 19.35 1.75
CA GLY A 83 -5.43 18.14 2.17
C GLY A 83 -6.39 17.01 2.52
N GLN A 84 -5.92 16.05 3.31
CA GLN A 84 -6.74 14.95 3.81
C GLN A 84 -6.53 14.77 5.30
N ARG A 85 -7.61 14.80 6.09
CA ARG A 85 -7.59 14.52 7.53
C ARG A 85 -8.09 13.10 7.75
N TRP A 86 -7.19 12.18 8.07
CA TRP A 86 -7.53 10.76 8.23
C TRP A 86 -8.09 10.43 9.61
N GLY A 87 -7.64 11.16 10.64
CA GLY A 87 -8.19 11.03 11.99
C GLY A 87 -7.55 9.95 12.85
N ASN A 88 -6.58 9.20 12.32
CA ASN A 88 -5.80 8.25 13.12
C ASN A 88 -4.97 8.98 14.19
N PRO A 89 -4.77 8.39 15.38
CA PRO A 89 -3.81 8.90 16.33
C PRO A 89 -2.39 8.76 15.77
N ILE A 90 -1.53 9.71 16.09
CA ILE A 90 -0.12 9.68 15.71
C ILE A 90 0.74 9.12 16.84
N TYR A 91 1.89 8.56 16.46
CA TYR A 91 2.81 7.95 17.40
C TYR A 91 3.50 8.97 18.31
N ASN A 92 3.69 8.59 19.58
CA ASN A 92 4.68 9.19 20.45
C ASN A 92 6.05 8.56 20.16
N TRP A 93 6.75 9.10 19.17
CA TRP A 93 8.05 8.59 18.74
C TRP A 93 9.12 8.61 19.84
N GLU A 94 9.03 9.52 20.80
CA GLU A 94 9.94 9.57 21.95
C GLU A 94 9.77 8.33 22.85
N ASN A 95 8.52 7.98 23.16
CA ASN A 95 8.22 6.79 23.97
C ASN A 95 8.49 5.49 23.22
N LEU A 96 8.24 5.46 21.91
CA LEU A 96 8.66 4.35 21.05
C LEU A 96 10.19 4.17 21.10
N ALA A 97 10.97 5.24 20.98
CA ALA A 97 12.42 5.16 21.05
C ALA A 97 12.91 4.67 22.44
N LYS A 98 12.32 5.16 23.54
CA LYS A 98 12.63 4.69 24.91
C LYS A 98 12.40 3.20 25.11
N SER A 99 11.42 2.62 24.40
CA SER A 99 11.11 1.19 24.43
C SER A 99 11.86 0.37 23.38
N ASN A 100 12.88 0.95 22.73
CA ASN A 100 13.60 0.36 21.60
C ASN A 100 12.65 -0.11 20.48
N PHE A 101 11.63 0.69 20.20
CA PHE A 101 10.62 0.47 19.16
C PHE A 101 9.89 -0.88 19.28
N LYS A 102 9.82 -1.47 20.47
CA LYS A 102 9.27 -2.81 20.70
C LYS A 102 7.89 -2.99 20.07
N PHE A 103 7.02 -1.99 20.17
CA PHE A 103 5.71 -1.99 19.54
C PHE A 103 5.76 -2.27 18.02
N TRP A 104 6.62 -1.56 17.30
CA TRP A 104 6.82 -1.76 15.85
C TRP A 104 7.46 -3.11 15.53
N ILE A 105 8.42 -3.56 16.35
CA ILE A 105 9.08 -4.86 16.17
C ILE A 105 8.07 -6.00 16.34
N ASP A 106 7.24 -5.97 17.38
CA ASP A 106 6.21 -6.97 17.63
C ASP A 106 5.17 -6.98 16.50
N ARG A 107 4.75 -5.78 16.05
CA ARG A 107 3.82 -5.62 14.91
C ARG A 107 4.35 -6.26 13.63
N LEU A 108 5.61 -5.97 13.26
CA LEU A 108 6.24 -6.54 12.08
C LEU A 108 6.45 -8.05 12.21
N LYS A 109 6.88 -8.51 13.39
CA LYS A 109 7.05 -9.94 13.69
C LYS A 109 5.73 -10.72 13.57
N GLY A 110 4.61 -10.13 13.99
CA GLY A 110 3.28 -10.70 13.78
C GLY A 110 2.95 -10.82 12.28
N ASN A 111 3.17 -9.75 11.52
CA ASN A 111 2.90 -9.72 10.07
C ASN A 111 3.80 -10.69 9.28
N MET A 112 5.05 -10.93 9.69
CA MET A 112 5.94 -11.92 9.07
C MET A 112 5.42 -13.36 9.18
N GLN A 113 4.50 -13.65 10.10
CA GLN A 113 3.84 -14.96 10.17
C GLN A 113 2.79 -15.09 9.06
N ALA A 114 2.11 -13.98 8.73
CA ALA A 114 1.05 -13.91 7.74
C ALA A 114 1.56 -13.70 6.31
N PHE A 115 2.70 -13.02 6.12
CA PHE A 115 3.18 -12.56 4.82
C PHE A 115 4.67 -12.83 4.64
N ASP A 116 5.08 -13.06 3.38
CA ASP A 116 6.49 -13.23 3.00
C ASP A 116 7.18 -11.88 2.74
N ILE A 117 6.40 -10.91 2.27
CA ILE A 117 6.82 -9.53 1.98
C ILE A 117 5.79 -8.59 2.63
N ILE A 118 6.24 -7.49 3.24
CA ILE A 118 5.37 -6.52 3.88
C ILE A 118 5.51 -5.18 3.14
N ARG A 119 4.42 -4.71 2.51
CA ARG A 119 4.32 -3.30 2.11
C ARG A 119 4.06 -2.47 3.34
N ILE A 120 4.83 -1.39 3.52
CA ILE A 120 4.50 -0.37 4.50
C ILE A 120 3.93 0.83 3.77
N ASP A 121 2.66 1.11 4.04
CA ASP A 121 1.93 2.25 3.52
C ASP A 121 2.47 3.57 4.09
N HIS A 122 2.40 4.65 3.30
CA HIS A 122 2.79 5.99 3.71
C HIS A 122 4.18 6.07 4.35
N PHE A 123 5.17 5.41 3.73
CA PHE A 123 6.53 5.28 4.26
C PHE A 123 7.19 6.61 4.58
N ARG A 124 6.82 7.67 3.85
CA ARG A 124 7.35 9.01 4.08
C ARG A 124 7.21 9.49 5.54
N ALA A 125 6.21 8.99 6.27
CA ALA A 125 6.00 9.31 7.68
C ALA A 125 7.03 8.75 8.67
N PHE A 126 7.97 7.89 8.21
CA PHE A 126 9.16 7.53 9.01
C PHE A 126 10.29 8.55 8.90
N ASP A 127 10.26 9.43 7.91
CA ASP A 127 11.17 10.58 7.80
C ASP A 127 10.52 11.82 8.42
N THR A 128 9.36 12.21 7.90
CA THR A 128 8.58 13.36 8.37
C THR A 128 7.12 13.04 8.26
N TYR A 129 6.25 13.43 9.19
CA TYR A 129 4.80 13.20 9.10
C TYR A 129 4.02 14.48 9.30
N TRP A 130 2.81 14.54 8.72
CA TRP A 130 1.93 15.71 8.84
C TRP A 130 1.06 15.54 10.09
N GLN A 131 1.24 16.45 11.03
CA GLN A 131 0.59 16.45 12.33
C GLN A 131 -0.47 17.54 12.37
N ILE A 132 -1.74 17.14 12.53
CA ILE A 132 -2.88 18.07 12.54
C ILE A 132 -3.43 18.13 13.98
N PRO A 133 -3.60 19.31 14.61
CA PRO A 133 -4.30 19.41 15.88
C PRO A 133 -5.68 18.76 15.79
N ALA A 134 -6.03 17.89 16.74
CA ALA A 134 -7.25 17.09 16.64
C ALA A 134 -8.53 17.94 16.57
N SER A 135 -8.49 19.16 17.14
CA SER A 135 -9.55 20.17 17.10
C SER A 135 -9.79 20.76 15.70
N CYS A 136 -8.84 20.66 14.78
CA CYS A 136 -8.99 21.18 13.42
C CYS A 136 -9.91 20.29 12.58
N PRO A 137 -10.88 20.88 11.86
CA PRO A 137 -11.82 20.12 11.02
C PRO A 137 -11.20 19.64 9.69
N THR A 138 -10.07 20.24 9.27
CA THR A 138 -9.37 19.93 8.01
C THR A 138 -7.89 19.72 8.26
N ALA A 139 -7.13 19.38 7.20
CA ALA A 139 -5.69 19.16 7.27
C ALA A 139 -4.85 20.41 6.96
N ILE A 140 -5.48 21.58 6.78
CA ILE A 140 -4.80 22.82 6.41
C ILE A 140 -3.85 23.27 7.51
N ASP A 141 -4.32 23.31 8.76
CA ASP A 141 -3.59 23.85 9.90
C ASP A 141 -2.71 22.79 10.59
N GLY A 142 -1.96 22.02 9.81
CA GLY A 142 -0.98 21.05 10.32
C GLY A 142 0.46 21.54 10.19
N GLU A 143 1.39 20.72 10.67
CA GLU A 143 2.83 20.95 10.51
C GLU A 143 3.59 19.65 10.22
N TRP A 144 4.74 19.79 9.57
CA TRP A 144 5.66 18.67 9.33
C TRP A 144 6.51 18.44 10.57
N VAL A 145 6.51 17.21 11.08
CA VAL A 145 7.33 16.79 12.23
C VAL A 145 8.22 15.63 11.84
N GLU A 146 9.49 15.65 12.26
CA GLU A 146 10.45 14.60 11.95
C GLU A 146 10.21 13.34 12.81
N ALA A 147 10.31 12.18 12.17
CA ALA A 147 10.27 10.89 12.82
C ALA A 147 11.68 10.27 12.89
N PRO A 148 11.98 9.43 13.89
CA PRO A 148 13.29 8.82 14.07
C PRO A 148 13.47 7.58 13.15
N GLY A 149 13.28 7.76 11.83
CA GLY A 149 13.28 6.69 10.83
C GLY A 149 14.52 5.80 10.89
N TYR A 150 15.72 6.40 10.87
CA TYR A 150 16.97 5.63 10.96
C TYR A 150 17.06 4.78 12.23
N ALA A 151 16.74 5.34 13.39
CA ALA A 151 16.79 4.59 14.66
C ALA A 151 15.79 3.43 14.68
N LEU A 152 14.61 3.63 14.11
CA LEU A 152 13.61 2.57 13.96
C LEU A 152 14.12 1.47 13.03
N PHE A 153 14.55 1.80 11.82
CA PHE A 153 14.97 0.82 10.82
C PHE A 153 16.25 0.08 11.21
N ASP A 154 17.20 0.75 11.86
CA ASP A 154 18.36 0.08 12.48
C ASP A 154 17.92 -1.00 13.47
N THR A 155 16.90 -0.70 14.29
CA THR A 155 16.35 -1.66 15.25
C THR A 155 15.59 -2.78 14.55
N ILE A 156 14.81 -2.48 13.52
CA ILE A 156 14.10 -3.48 12.70
C ILE A 156 15.09 -4.47 12.10
N TYR A 157 16.13 -4.01 11.42
CA TYR A 157 17.09 -4.92 10.77
C TYR A 157 17.99 -5.66 11.76
N LYS A 158 18.19 -5.11 12.96
CA LYS A 158 18.87 -5.83 14.04
C LYS A 158 18.02 -6.98 14.59
N GLU A 159 16.75 -6.73 14.89
CA GLU A 159 15.87 -7.71 15.55
C GLU A 159 15.21 -8.68 14.55
N LEU A 160 14.98 -8.25 13.32
CA LEU A 160 14.29 -8.97 12.25
C LEU A 160 15.14 -8.99 10.95
N PRO A 161 16.36 -9.58 10.96
CA PRO A 161 17.32 -9.45 9.85
C PRO A 161 16.86 -10.04 8.51
N ASN A 162 15.85 -10.92 8.52
CA ASN A 162 15.32 -11.58 7.33
C ASN A 162 14.01 -10.95 6.83
N ILE A 163 13.57 -9.83 7.40
CA ILE A 163 12.35 -9.17 6.98
C ILE A 163 12.48 -8.62 5.55
N LYS A 164 11.45 -8.86 4.73
CA LYS A 164 11.34 -8.29 3.38
C LYS A 164 10.32 -7.16 3.40
N ILE A 165 10.79 -5.93 3.32
CA ILE A 165 9.96 -4.73 3.30
C ILE A 165 9.97 -4.13 1.90
N VAL A 166 8.80 -3.67 1.47
CA VAL A 166 8.58 -2.77 0.33
C VAL A 166 7.91 -1.52 0.87
N VAL A 167 8.19 -0.37 0.29
CA VAL A 167 7.66 0.91 0.78
C VAL A 167 6.76 1.59 -0.24
N GLU A 168 5.65 2.14 0.26
CA GLU A 168 4.83 3.08 -0.51
C GLU A 168 5.44 4.47 -0.36
N ASP A 169 6.08 4.93 -1.44
CA ASP A 169 6.79 6.20 -1.57
C ASP A 169 6.22 7.04 -2.72
N LEU A 170 4.89 7.13 -2.81
CA LEU A 170 4.21 7.96 -3.79
C LEU A 170 3.92 9.36 -3.23
N GLY A 171 3.53 10.27 -4.14
CA GLY A 171 3.22 11.65 -3.81
C GLY A 171 4.43 12.58 -3.89
N ASP A 172 4.27 13.78 -3.35
CA ASP A 172 5.34 14.78 -3.28
C ASP A 172 6.23 14.49 -2.07
N LEU A 173 7.49 14.12 -2.33
CA LEU A 173 8.41 13.63 -1.33
C LEU A 173 9.60 14.57 -1.16
N ARG A 174 9.94 14.84 0.10
CA ARG A 174 11.23 15.42 0.49
C ARG A 174 12.37 14.47 0.07
N PRO A 175 13.51 14.96 -0.46
CA PRO A 175 14.64 14.11 -0.85
C PRO A 175 15.11 13.14 0.24
N GLU A 176 15.07 13.57 1.50
CA GLU A 176 15.46 12.80 2.68
C GLU A 176 14.60 11.52 2.88
N VAL A 177 13.35 11.51 2.40
CA VAL A 177 12.53 10.28 2.35
C VAL A 177 13.18 9.24 1.43
N LEU A 178 13.66 9.70 0.27
CA LEU A 178 14.34 8.84 -0.71
C LEU A 178 15.70 8.39 -0.18
N GLU A 179 16.43 9.27 0.51
CA GLU A 179 17.68 8.93 1.18
C GLU A 179 17.49 7.85 2.26
N LEU A 180 16.43 7.96 3.08
CA LEU A 180 16.07 6.94 4.07
C LEU A 180 15.75 5.60 3.39
N ARG A 181 14.91 5.60 2.35
CA ARG A 181 14.58 4.41 1.56
C ARG A 181 15.83 3.74 0.99
N ASP A 182 16.68 4.53 0.33
CA ASP A 182 17.84 4.04 -0.40
C ASP A 182 18.94 3.56 0.54
N HIS A 183 19.10 4.19 1.72
CA HIS A 183 20.01 3.75 2.77
C HIS A 183 19.76 2.29 3.17
N TYR A 184 18.48 1.93 3.37
CA TYR A 184 18.07 0.56 3.71
C TYR A 184 17.77 -0.32 2.49
N LYS A 185 18.01 0.19 1.26
CA LYS A 185 17.76 -0.50 -0.01
C LYS A 185 16.32 -1.02 -0.13
N LEU A 186 15.37 -0.27 0.40
CA LEU A 186 13.95 -0.62 0.37
C LEU A 186 13.40 -0.43 -1.06
N PRO A 187 12.73 -1.43 -1.66
CA PRO A 187 12.08 -1.24 -2.95
C PRO A 187 10.94 -0.24 -2.83
N GLY A 188 11.01 0.84 -3.61
CA GLY A 188 9.91 1.81 -3.77
C GLY A 188 8.87 1.36 -4.78
N MET A 189 7.88 2.21 -5.06
CA MET A 189 6.77 1.96 -5.96
C MET A 189 6.74 2.92 -7.14
N GLN A 190 6.27 2.43 -8.28
CA GLN A 190 6.00 3.22 -9.48
C GLN A 190 4.65 2.80 -10.06
N ILE A 191 3.76 3.77 -10.26
CA ILE A 191 2.41 3.51 -10.78
C ILE A 191 2.35 3.95 -12.23
N PHE A 192 2.17 3.01 -13.15
CA PHE A 192 2.12 3.27 -14.60
C PHE A 192 1.20 4.45 -14.97
N GLN A 193 0.00 4.51 -14.36
CA GLN A 193 -0.97 5.59 -14.60
C GLN A 193 -0.46 7.00 -14.23
N PHE A 194 0.53 7.11 -13.34
CA PHE A 194 1.15 8.37 -12.93
C PHE A 194 2.40 8.70 -13.72
N VAL A 195 3.23 7.68 -13.99
CA VAL A 195 4.60 7.88 -14.50
C VAL A 195 4.72 7.76 -16.00
N PHE A 196 3.73 7.18 -16.69
CA PHE A 196 3.72 7.10 -18.14
C PHE A 196 3.30 8.44 -18.75
N ASP A 197 4.21 9.06 -19.51
CA ASP A 197 3.93 10.30 -20.23
C ASP A 197 3.48 10.01 -21.66
N VAL A 198 2.22 10.32 -21.97
CA VAL A 198 1.63 10.13 -23.32
C VAL A 198 2.28 11.03 -24.37
N HIS A 199 2.88 12.15 -23.96
CA HIS A 199 3.49 13.15 -24.84
C HIS A 199 5.03 13.13 -24.81
N GLY A 200 5.63 12.46 -23.83
CA GLY A 200 7.04 12.56 -23.53
C GLY A 200 7.83 11.27 -23.65
N ASP A 201 9.03 11.33 -23.08
CA ASP A 201 9.96 10.22 -23.06
C ASP A 201 9.69 9.30 -21.85
N ASN A 202 9.51 8.02 -22.15
CA ASN A 202 9.27 6.97 -21.17
C ASN A 202 10.48 6.04 -21.01
N SER A 203 11.66 6.44 -21.49
CA SER A 203 12.91 5.68 -21.38
C SER A 203 13.27 5.36 -19.93
N LYS A 204 13.08 6.32 -19.01
CA LYS A 204 13.38 6.18 -17.58
C LYS A 204 12.66 5.01 -16.90
N LEU A 205 11.45 4.66 -17.34
CA LEU A 205 10.70 3.51 -16.79
C LEU A 205 11.42 2.17 -17.04
N LYS A 206 12.31 2.12 -18.03
CA LYS A 206 13.13 0.93 -18.32
C LYS A 206 14.45 0.91 -17.57
N GLU A 207 14.84 2.00 -16.93
CA GLU A 207 16.11 2.14 -16.20
C GLU A 207 15.92 2.08 -14.68
N LEU A 208 14.68 1.91 -14.23
CA LEU A 208 14.37 1.76 -12.81
C LEU A 208 15.17 0.59 -12.21
N VAL A 209 15.56 0.73 -10.95
CA VAL A 209 16.24 -0.31 -10.17
C VAL A 209 15.61 -0.34 -8.79
N ASN A 210 15.54 -1.53 -8.19
CA ASN A 210 14.99 -1.72 -6.85
C ASN A 210 13.60 -1.08 -6.65
N THR A 211 12.65 -1.42 -7.52
CA THR A 211 11.29 -0.86 -7.47
C THR A 211 10.24 -1.91 -7.81
N ILE A 212 9.01 -1.65 -7.40
CA ILE A 212 7.82 -2.36 -7.83
C ILE A 212 7.01 -1.49 -8.78
N ILE A 213 6.70 -2.02 -9.96
CA ILE A 213 5.80 -1.37 -10.90
C ILE A 213 4.40 -1.96 -10.75
N TYR A 214 3.41 -1.08 -10.59
CA TYR A 214 2.00 -1.41 -10.69
C TYR A 214 1.41 -0.75 -11.92
N THR A 215 0.42 -1.37 -12.57
CA THR A 215 -0.43 -0.66 -13.53
C THR A 215 -1.29 0.40 -12.82
N GLY A 216 -1.86 0.01 -11.69
CA GLY A 216 -2.57 0.81 -10.71
C GLY A 216 -2.60 0.04 -9.39
N THR A 217 -2.81 0.74 -8.27
CA THR A 217 -3.10 0.14 -6.96
C THR A 217 -4.61 -0.03 -6.78
N HIS A 218 -5.05 -0.42 -5.59
CA HIS A 218 -6.46 -0.45 -5.22
C HIS A 218 -7.10 0.96 -5.17
N ASP A 219 -6.31 2.02 -5.01
CA ASP A 219 -6.77 3.42 -4.97
C ASP A 219 -6.92 4.05 -6.34
N ASN A 220 -6.31 3.44 -7.37
CA ASN A 220 -6.35 3.96 -8.72
C ASN A 220 -7.62 3.52 -9.47
N SER A 221 -7.91 4.23 -10.55
CA SER A 221 -8.81 3.74 -11.60
C SER A 221 -8.29 2.41 -12.15
N THR A 222 -9.17 1.58 -12.73
CA THR A 222 -8.66 0.44 -13.50
C THR A 222 -7.86 0.96 -14.69
N LEU A 223 -6.95 0.16 -15.24
CA LEU A 223 -6.12 0.59 -16.38
C LEU A 223 -6.97 1.00 -17.59
N MET A 224 -8.11 0.35 -17.80
CA MET A 224 -9.07 0.74 -18.85
C MET A 224 -9.95 1.92 -18.47
N GLY A 225 -10.32 2.07 -17.20
CA GLY A 225 -10.97 3.28 -16.69
C GLY A 225 -10.09 4.51 -16.94
N TRP A 226 -8.81 4.43 -16.57
CA TRP A 226 -7.80 5.44 -16.83
C TRP A 226 -7.69 5.73 -18.33
N TYR A 227 -7.49 4.72 -19.17
CA TYR A 227 -7.41 4.90 -20.63
C TYR A 227 -8.64 5.61 -21.21
N TRP A 228 -9.85 5.27 -20.75
CA TRP A 228 -11.09 5.91 -21.23
C TRP A 228 -11.28 7.33 -20.71
N SER A 229 -10.75 7.66 -19.54
CA SER A 229 -10.75 9.03 -19.01
C SER A 229 -9.90 10.01 -19.84
N LEU A 230 -8.90 9.51 -20.57
CA LEU A 230 -8.05 10.33 -21.42
C LEU A 230 -8.85 10.91 -22.59
N ASN A 231 -8.48 12.12 -23.03
CA ASN A 231 -9.09 12.72 -24.21
C ASN A 231 -8.79 11.91 -25.50
N THR A 232 -9.56 12.15 -26.56
CA THR A 232 -9.45 11.42 -27.84
C THR A 232 -8.06 11.52 -28.48
N TRP A 233 -7.34 12.63 -28.32
CA TRP A 233 -5.99 12.78 -28.85
C TRP A 233 -4.99 11.90 -28.07
N ASN A 234 -5.03 11.91 -26.75
CA ASN A 234 -4.14 11.14 -25.90
C ASN A 234 -4.34 9.62 -26.11
N ARG A 235 -5.59 9.16 -26.28
CA ARG A 235 -5.86 7.77 -26.66
C ARG A 235 -5.26 7.38 -28.02
N LYS A 236 -5.32 8.28 -29.01
CA LYS A 236 -4.69 8.05 -30.33
C LYS A 236 -3.16 7.98 -30.21
N LEU A 237 -2.55 8.84 -29.40
CA LEU A 237 -1.10 8.83 -29.15
C LEU A 237 -0.65 7.53 -28.47
N LEU A 238 -1.35 7.09 -27.42
CA LEU A 238 -1.11 5.81 -26.75
C LEU A 238 -1.18 4.62 -27.71
N LYS A 239 -2.27 4.54 -28.50
CA LYS A 239 -2.41 3.49 -29.52
C LYS A 239 -1.28 3.51 -30.54
N ARG A 240 -0.83 4.70 -30.96
CA ARG A 240 0.32 4.84 -31.86
C ARG A 240 1.62 4.38 -31.21
N PHE A 241 1.89 4.79 -29.97
CA PHE A 241 3.08 4.42 -29.20
C PHE A 241 3.19 2.89 -29.06
N PHE A 242 2.10 2.25 -28.62
CA PHE A 242 2.05 0.82 -28.40
C PHE A 242 1.83 -0.03 -29.68
N LYS A 243 1.60 0.63 -30.82
CA LYS A 243 1.16 -0.02 -32.07
C LYS A 243 -0.04 -0.94 -31.81
N ALA A 244 -1.04 -0.39 -31.13
CA ALA A 244 -2.21 -1.08 -30.61
C ALA A 244 -3.51 -0.56 -31.22
N ASN A 245 -4.58 -1.31 -31.02
CA ASN A 245 -5.97 -0.91 -31.25
C ASN A 245 -6.76 -0.98 -29.93
N ASP A 246 -8.05 -0.64 -29.95
CA ASP A 246 -8.86 -0.61 -28.73
C ASP A 246 -9.05 -2.00 -28.08
N VAL A 247 -8.83 -3.09 -28.82
CA VAL A 247 -8.89 -4.47 -28.28
C VAL A 247 -7.57 -4.88 -27.63
N THR A 248 -6.43 -4.41 -28.15
CA THR A 248 -5.10 -4.88 -27.75
C THR A 248 -4.37 -3.92 -26.81
N ILE A 249 -4.91 -2.72 -26.59
CA ILE A 249 -4.25 -1.67 -25.81
C ILE A 249 -3.92 -2.12 -24.38
N THR A 250 -4.83 -2.81 -23.70
CA THR A 250 -4.62 -3.34 -22.35
C THR A 250 -3.42 -4.27 -22.31
N HIS A 251 -3.43 -5.32 -23.14
CA HIS A 251 -2.33 -6.29 -23.23
C HIS A 251 -0.99 -5.62 -23.57
N LYS A 252 -1.00 -4.57 -24.40
CA LYS A 252 0.23 -3.83 -24.73
C LYS A 252 0.77 -3.02 -23.56
N MET A 253 -0.09 -2.39 -22.76
CA MET A 253 0.31 -1.67 -21.55
C MET A 253 0.80 -2.63 -20.46
N LEU A 254 0.13 -3.77 -20.27
CA LEU A 254 0.58 -4.84 -19.37
C LEU A 254 1.96 -5.39 -19.79
N GLN A 255 2.13 -5.74 -21.08
CA GLN A 255 3.41 -6.21 -21.60
C GLN A 255 4.52 -5.17 -21.47
N TYR A 256 4.20 -3.89 -21.66
CA TYR A 256 5.17 -2.81 -21.46
C TYR A 256 5.64 -2.77 -20.00
N SER A 257 4.72 -2.84 -19.05
CA SER A 257 5.04 -2.86 -17.61
C SER A 257 5.90 -4.07 -17.24
N LEU A 258 5.61 -5.26 -17.79
CA LEU A 258 6.45 -6.46 -17.61
C LEU A 258 7.89 -6.25 -18.12
N ASN A 259 8.07 -5.50 -19.21
CA ASN A 259 9.38 -5.26 -19.82
C ASN A 259 10.18 -4.13 -19.14
N CYS A 260 9.60 -3.41 -18.18
CA CYS A 260 10.34 -2.44 -17.39
C CYS A 260 11.31 -3.15 -16.43
N ASN A 261 12.45 -2.51 -16.15
CA ASN A 261 13.42 -3.03 -15.20
C ASN A 261 12.93 -2.76 -13.77
N ALA A 262 12.24 -3.74 -13.18
CA ALA A 262 11.68 -3.64 -11.84
C ALA A 262 11.82 -4.98 -11.11
N SER A 263 12.05 -4.94 -9.81
CA SER A 263 12.16 -6.15 -8.97
C SER A 263 10.86 -6.94 -9.02
N TYR A 264 9.72 -6.25 -8.99
CA TYR A 264 8.39 -6.84 -9.10
C TYR A 264 7.54 -6.03 -10.08
N VAL A 265 6.63 -6.72 -10.77
CA VAL A 265 5.57 -6.11 -11.59
C VAL A 265 4.25 -6.71 -11.15
N ILE A 266 3.34 -5.88 -10.64
CA ILE A 266 2.10 -6.33 -10.02
C ILE A 266 0.92 -5.74 -10.78
N PHE A 267 -0.03 -6.61 -11.15
CA PHE A 267 -1.26 -6.21 -11.84
C PHE A 267 -2.47 -6.50 -10.97
N PRO A 268 -3.38 -5.53 -10.79
CA PRO A 268 -4.73 -5.81 -10.31
C PRO A 268 -5.42 -6.82 -11.24
N ALA A 269 -6.22 -7.71 -10.66
CA ALA A 269 -7.00 -8.68 -11.44
C ALA A 269 -7.93 -7.98 -12.45
N GLN A 270 -8.45 -6.80 -12.09
CA GLN A 270 -9.27 -5.96 -12.96
C GLN A 270 -8.57 -5.59 -14.26
N ASP A 271 -7.26 -5.35 -14.21
CA ASP A 271 -6.47 -4.90 -15.37
C ASP A 271 -6.14 -6.08 -16.28
N ILE A 272 -5.85 -7.26 -15.72
CA ILE A 272 -5.70 -8.51 -16.48
C ILE A 272 -7.00 -8.81 -17.25
N LEU A 273 -8.15 -8.57 -16.60
CA LEU A 273 -9.47 -8.78 -17.19
C LEU A 273 -9.93 -7.63 -18.11
N GLY A 274 -9.18 -6.53 -18.20
CA GLY A 274 -9.54 -5.36 -19.01
C GLY A 274 -10.83 -4.65 -18.58
N LEU A 275 -11.20 -4.69 -17.29
CA LEU A 275 -12.43 -4.11 -16.77
C LEU A 275 -12.35 -2.58 -16.65
N GLY A 276 -13.49 -1.90 -16.74
CA GLY A 276 -13.61 -0.45 -16.49
C GLY A 276 -13.79 -0.08 -15.01
N ASP A 277 -14.04 1.19 -14.74
CA ASP A 277 -14.17 1.74 -13.37
C ASP A 277 -15.38 1.24 -12.57
N TYR A 278 -16.31 0.51 -13.18
CA TYR A 278 -17.29 -0.26 -12.41
C TYR A 278 -16.64 -1.35 -11.55
N ALA A 279 -15.37 -1.67 -11.80
CA ALA A 279 -14.55 -2.61 -11.06
C ALA A 279 -13.46 -1.94 -10.19
N ARG A 280 -13.46 -0.60 -10.09
CA ARG A 280 -12.52 0.13 -9.24
C ARG A 280 -12.70 -0.30 -7.78
N MET A 281 -11.58 -0.53 -7.08
CA MET A 281 -11.61 -1.06 -5.72
C MET A 281 -11.90 0.03 -4.68
N ASN A 282 -11.20 1.16 -4.75
CA ASN A 282 -11.38 2.27 -3.82
C ASN A 282 -11.37 3.62 -4.56
N PHE A 283 -12.20 4.54 -4.10
CA PHE A 283 -12.18 5.96 -4.46
C PHE A 283 -11.66 6.73 -3.25
N PRO A 284 -10.38 7.18 -3.26
CA PRO A 284 -9.83 7.95 -2.16
C PRO A 284 -10.71 9.16 -1.81
N SER A 285 -10.75 9.51 -0.52
CA SER A 285 -11.58 10.59 0.04
C SER A 285 -13.10 10.37 0.00
N THR A 286 -13.59 9.16 -0.28
CA THR A 286 -15.02 8.81 -0.13
C THR A 286 -15.23 7.74 0.94
N ILE A 287 -16.42 7.70 1.54
CA ILE A 287 -16.78 6.74 2.60
C ILE A 287 -17.98 5.91 2.11
N GLY A 288 -17.91 4.60 2.35
CA GLY A 288 -18.98 3.66 2.02
C GLY A 288 -18.94 3.18 0.57
N SER A 289 -20.08 2.69 0.07
CA SER A 289 -20.21 2.13 -1.28
C SER A 289 -19.79 3.16 -2.34
N PRO A 290 -19.04 2.76 -3.38
CA PRO A 290 -18.71 1.37 -3.75
C PRO A 290 -17.32 0.87 -3.28
N ASN A 291 -16.71 1.52 -2.28
CA ASN A 291 -15.33 1.17 -1.86
C ASN A 291 -15.27 -0.23 -1.26
N TRP A 292 -14.26 -1.01 -1.66
CA TRP A 292 -13.98 -2.38 -1.17
C TRP A 292 -15.05 -3.42 -1.48
N GLU A 293 -15.99 -3.10 -2.39
CA GLU A 293 -17.13 -3.97 -2.73
C GLU A 293 -16.92 -4.79 -4.01
N TRP A 294 -15.92 -4.45 -4.85
CA TRP A 294 -15.68 -5.20 -6.07
C TRP A 294 -15.28 -6.65 -5.79
N LYS A 295 -15.95 -7.58 -6.48
CA LYS A 295 -15.68 -9.02 -6.39
C LYS A 295 -15.59 -9.60 -7.80
N MET A 296 -14.61 -10.45 -8.00
CA MET A 296 -14.54 -11.26 -9.21
C MET A 296 -15.62 -12.35 -9.16
N ALA A 297 -16.52 -12.36 -10.15
CA ALA A 297 -17.65 -13.28 -10.18
C ALA A 297 -17.23 -14.76 -10.29
N ASN A 298 -16.17 -15.05 -11.06
CA ASN A 298 -15.57 -16.37 -11.19
C ASN A 298 -14.16 -16.27 -11.81
N LEU A 299 -13.42 -17.38 -11.83
CA LEU A 299 -12.05 -17.45 -12.36
C LEU A 299 -11.97 -17.64 -13.89
N ALA A 300 -13.08 -17.71 -14.62
CA ALA A 300 -13.06 -18.06 -16.05
C ALA A 300 -12.30 -17.03 -16.89
N GLY A 301 -12.48 -15.73 -16.60
CA GLY A 301 -11.75 -14.66 -17.28
C GLY A 301 -10.24 -14.76 -17.07
N LEU A 302 -9.78 -14.93 -15.82
CA LEU A 302 -8.35 -15.10 -15.54
C LEU A 302 -7.78 -16.37 -16.19
N LYS A 303 -8.55 -17.46 -16.23
CA LYS A 303 -8.15 -18.69 -16.94
C LYS A 303 -8.02 -18.48 -18.44
N ALA A 304 -8.88 -17.68 -19.06
CA ALA A 304 -8.79 -17.33 -20.47
C ALA A 304 -7.54 -16.49 -20.78
N GLU A 305 -7.16 -15.59 -19.87
CA GLU A 305 -5.97 -14.75 -20.01
C GLU A 305 -4.66 -15.47 -19.63
N ALA A 306 -4.72 -16.59 -18.90
CA ALA A 306 -3.55 -17.27 -18.36
C ALA A 306 -2.51 -17.67 -19.42
N THR A 307 -2.95 -18.13 -20.59
CA THR A 307 -2.04 -18.50 -21.69
C THR A 307 -1.28 -17.29 -22.22
N TRP A 308 -1.98 -16.17 -22.44
CA TRP A 308 -1.34 -14.94 -22.90
C TRP A 308 -0.41 -14.38 -21.83
N LEU A 309 -0.86 -14.28 -20.58
CA LEU A 309 -0.09 -13.72 -19.48
C LEU A 309 1.18 -14.54 -19.21
N GLY A 310 1.08 -15.88 -19.19
CA GLY A 310 2.24 -16.76 -19.04
C GLY A 310 3.27 -16.56 -20.14
N ALA A 311 2.83 -16.41 -21.40
CA ALA A 311 3.74 -16.11 -22.51
C ALA A 311 4.37 -14.71 -22.40
N ALA A 312 3.61 -13.71 -21.95
CA ALA A 312 4.08 -12.34 -21.75
C ALA A 312 5.15 -12.24 -20.65
N VAL A 313 4.92 -12.95 -19.53
CA VAL A 313 5.86 -13.07 -18.39
C VAL A 313 7.16 -13.75 -18.84
N ALA A 314 7.06 -14.92 -19.47
CA ALA A 314 8.23 -15.66 -19.95
C ALA A 314 9.07 -14.83 -20.96
N LYS A 315 8.40 -14.10 -21.86
CA LYS A 315 9.07 -13.22 -22.82
C LYS A 315 9.80 -12.04 -22.17
N SER A 316 9.30 -11.56 -21.04
CA SER A 316 9.93 -10.47 -20.27
C SER A 316 11.09 -10.92 -19.39
N GLY A 317 11.36 -12.23 -19.31
CA GLY A 317 12.42 -12.79 -18.45
C GLY A 317 12.07 -12.80 -16.97
N ARG A 318 10.78 -12.84 -16.63
CA ARG A 318 10.25 -12.89 -15.26
C ARG A 318 9.76 -14.27 -14.89
#